data_AF-A0A5C8VI47-F1
#
_entry.id   AF-A0A5C8VI47-F1
#
_cell.length_a   1.000
_cell.length_b   1.000
_cell.length_c   1.000
_cell.angle_alpha   90.00
_cell.angle_beta   90.00
_cell.angle_gamma   90.00
#
_symmetry.space_group_name_H-M   'P 1'
#
loop_
_entity.id
_entity.type
_entity.pdbx_description
1 polymer ?
#
loop_
_entity_poly.entity_id
_entity_poly.type
_entity_poly.pdbx_seq_one_letter_code
_entity_poly.pdbx_strand_id
1 'polypeptide(L)'
;MTTISLTRTETSILQTAAACEGRLRFAPEMKPASRKRLIGRLLRDELITPSDAPDGQHRLTPTGYLAIGLTPPARTNTACRPNKKALVLTLLTRDNGATLAELIAATGWLPHTTRAALSRIRSGGQPLAKAARPDATTAYRILPPSPAARTRSRRKGETLTRGAEAEPQAGMPIQAVA
;
A
#
# COMPACT_ATOMS: atom_id res chain seq x y z
N MET A 1 21.81 22.37 -30.44
CA MET A 1 21.81 21.71 -29.12
C MET A 1 21.69 22.79 -28.04
N THR A 2 20.49 23.01 -27.51
CA THR A 2 20.24 23.98 -26.43
C THR A 2 20.66 23.39 -25.08
N THR A 3 21.73 23.91 -24.48
CA THR A 3 22.21 23.47 -23.16
C THR A 3 21.35 24.08 -22.05
N ILE A 4 20.22 23.43 -21.76
CA ILE A 4 19.26 23.87 -20.74
C ILE A 4 19.87 23.70 -19.34
N SER A 5 20.08 24.81 -18.64
CA SER A 5 20.64 24.82 -17.28
C SER A 5 19.59 24.40 -16.25
N LEU A 6 19.62 23.12 -15.86
CA LEU A 6 18.76 22.53 -14.83
C LEU A 6 19.28 22.84 -13.42
N THR A 7 18.42 23.32 -12.52
CA THR A 7 18.75 23.41 -11.10
C THR A 7 18.70 22.03 -10.44
N ARG A 8 19.42 21.86 -9.32
CA ARG A 8 19.46 20.62 -8.52
C ARG A 8 18.05 20.07 -8.19
N THR A 9 17.07 20.95 -7.98
CA THR A 9 15.68 20.59 -7.70
C THR A 9 14.97 20.07 -8.95
N GLU A 10 15.16 20.69 -10.11
CA GLU A 10 14.58 20.26 -11.38
C GLU A 10 15.16 18.91 -11.82
N THR A 11 16.49 18.75 -11.77
CA THR A 11 17.16 17.47 -12.06
C THR A 11 16.65 16.35 -11.15
N SER A 12 16.49 16.62 -9.85
CA SER A 12 15.94 15.65 -8.90
C SER A 12 14.49 15.25 -9.21
N ILE A 13 13.63 16.22 -9.58
CA ILE A 13 12.25 15.97 -9.99
C ILE A 13 12.19 15.14 -11.29
N LEU A 14 12.99 15.48 -12.29
CA LEU A 14 13.05 14.78 -13.58
C LEU A 14 13.61 13.36 -13.42
N GLN A 15 14.66 13.15 -12.62
CA GLN A 15 15.19 11.82 -12.28
C GLN A 15 14.15 10.97 -11.51
N THR A 16 13.43 11.58 -10.56
CA THR A 16 12.35 10.91 -9.82
C THR A 16 11.22 10.47 -10.75
N ALA A 17 10.87 11.29 -11.73
CA ALA A 17 9.85 11.00 -12.73
C ALA A 17 10.28 9.92 -13.73
N ALA A 18 11.52 9.97 -14.22
CA ALA A 18 12.10 8.94 -15.10
C ALA A 18 12.13 7.57 -14.42
N ALA A 19 12.35 7.52 -13.10
CA ALA A 19 12.28 6.28 -12.30
C ALA A 19 10.86 5.76 -12.04
N CYS A 20 9.81 6.46 -12.53
CA CYS A 20 8.40 6.21 -12.22
C CYS A 20 7.49 6.50 -13.44
N GLU A 21 7.60 5.67 -14.49
CA GLU A 21 6.78 5.72 -15.73
C GLU A 21 6.83 7.06 -16.50
N GLY A 22 7.83 7.90 -16.22
CA GLY A 22 7.94 9.25 -16.77
C GLY A 22 6.94 10.25 -16.20
N ARG A 23 6.16 9.92 -15.16
CA ARG A 23 5.19 10.85 -14.54
C ARG A 23 5.91 11.83 -13.61
N LEU A 24 5.68 13.12 -13.78
CA LEU A 24 6.15 14.12 -12.82
C LEU A 24 5.52 13.89 -11.45
N ARG A 25 6.36 13.81 -10.42
CA ARG A 25 5.94 13.74 -9.03
C ARG A 25 6.61 14.85 -8.21
N PHE A 26 5.77 15.68 -7.58
CA PHE A 26 6.22 16.75 -6.71
C PHE A 26 6.15 16.32 -5.24
N ALA A 27 7.06 16.85 -4.41
CA ALA A 27 6.99 16.66 -2.97
C ALA A 27 5.73 17.36 -2.38
N PRO A 28 5.05 16.76 -1.40
CA PRO A 28 3.84 17.36 -0.79
C PRO A 28 4.17 18.70 -0.12
N GLU A 29 5.32 18.79 0.55
CA GLU A 29 5.88 20.00 1.19
C GLU A 29 6.03 21.21 0.25
N MET A 30 6.13 20.98 -1.08
CA MET A 30 6.40 22.08 -2.00
C MET A 30 5.16 22.93 -2.26
N LYS A 31 5.21 24.19 -1.81
CA LYS A 31 4.18 25.24 -1.98
C LYS A 31 3.60 25.24 -3.41
N PRO A 32 2.27 25.36 -3.58
CA PRO A 32 1.61 25.22 -4.89
C PRO A 32 2.03 26.30 -5.89
N ALA A 33 2.32 27.53 -5.44
CA ALA A 33 2.84 28.60 -6.30
C ALA A 33 4.20 28.24 -6.93
N SER A 34 5.12 27.66 -6.14
CA SER A 34 6.43 27.19 -6.63
C SER A 34 6.26 26.02 -7.61
N ARG A 35 5.32 25.10 -7.33
CA ARG A 35 4.97 24.00 -8.23
C ARG A 35 4.47 24.50 -9.60
N LYS A 36 3.55 25.49 -9.61
CA LYS A 36 3.05 26.10 -10.86
C LYS A 36 4.15 26.81 -11.64
N ARG A 37 5.06 27.53 -10.96
CA ARG A 37 6.23 28.16 -11.60
C ARG A 37 7.20 27.15 -12.23
N LEU A 38 7.46 26.03 -11.56
CA LEU A 38 8.30 24.94 -12.11
C LEU A 38 7.64 24.28 -13.34
N ILE A 39 6.35 23.92 -13.26
CA ILE A 39 5.61 23.37 -14.42
C ILE A 39 5.68 24.35 -15.61
N GLY A 40 5.39 25.62 -15.39
CA GLY A 40 5.46 26.67 -16.42
C GLY A 40 6.87 26.99 -16.92
N ARG A 41 7.94 26.47 -16.29
CA ARG A 41 9.29 26.47 -16.86
C ARG A 41 9.55 25.19 -17.65
N LEU A 42 9.33 24.01 -17.05
CA LEU A 42 9.57 22.72 -17.69
C LEU A 42 8.78 22.55 -19.01
N LEU A 43 7.61 23.19 -19.15
CA LEU A 43 6.85 23.28 -20.41
C LEU A 43 7.52 24.19 -21.46
N ARG A 44 8.08 25.34 -21.06
CA ARG A 44 8.80 26.27 -21.97
C ARG A 44 10.14 25.70 -22.43
N ASP A 45 10.79 24.93 -21.58
CA ASP A 45 12.04 24.23 -21.86
C ASP A 45 11.79 22.87 -22.59
N GLU A 46 10.55 22.59 -23.02
CA GLU A 46 10.06 21.36 -23.71
C GLU A 46 10.37 20.02 -23.02
N LEU A 47 10.69 20.03 -21.72
CA LEU A 47 11.10 18.84 -20.97
C LEU A 47 9.92 17.95 -20.56
N ILE A 48 8.70 18.50 -20.56
CA ILE A 48 7.48 17.80 -20.16
C ILE A 48 6.33 18.09 -21.12
N THR A 49 5.44 17.11 -21.31
CA THR A 49 4.23 17.27 -22.10
C THR A 49 3.17 18.04 -21.30
N PRO A 50 2.40 18.96 -21.91
CA PRO A 50 1.15 19.45 -21.32
C PRO A 50 0.22 18.27 -21.02
N SER A 51 -0.45 18.29 -19.87
CA SER A 51 -1.35 17.23 -19.42
C SER A 51 -2.75 17.80 -19.25
N ASP A 52 -3.62 17.54 -20.22
CA ASP A 52 -5.07 17.82 -20.13
C ASP A 52 -5.82 16.83 -19.21
N ALA A 53 -5.14 15.76 -18.76
CA ALA A 53 -5.74 14.83 -17.79
C ALA A 53 -6.11 15.56 -16.48
N PRO A 54 -7.30 15.28 -15.91
CA PRO A 54 -7.84 16.03 -14.76
C PRO A 54 -6.96 15.92 -13.50
N ASP A 55 -6.13 14.89 -13.40
CA ASP A 55 -5.14 14.71 -12.33
C ASP A 55 -3.93 15.68 -12.39
N GLY A 56 -3.76 16.45 -13.48
CA GLY A 56 -2.61 17.33 -13.70
C GLY A 56 -1.27 16.59 -13.85
N GLN A 57 -1.28 15.31 -14.23
CA GLN A 57 -0.11 14.43 -14.28
C GLN A 57 0.72 14.59 -15.56
N HIS A 58 1.49 15.69 -15.63
CA HIS A 58 2.52 15.90 -16.64
C HIS A 58 3.50 14.72 -16.76
N ARG A 59 4.01 14.48 -17.98
CA ARG A 59 4.98 13.40 -18.28
C ARG A 59 6.23 13.96 -18.96
N LEU A 60 7.37 13.29 -18.84
CA LEU A 60 8.61 13.68 -19.53
C LEU A 60 8.50 13.44 -21.05
N THR A 61 9.00 14.40 -21.81
CA THR A 61 9.29 14.25 -23.25
C THR A 61 10.63 13.53 -23.46
N PRO A 62 10.95 13.06 -24.68
CA PRO A 62 12.30 12.60 -25.02
C PRO A 62 13.39 13.62 -24.65
N THR A 63 13.14 14.92 -24.91
CA THR A 63 13.98 16.05 -24.49
C THR A 63 14.22 16.05 -22.98
N GLY A 64 13.16 15.81 -22.18
CA GLY A 64 13.22 15.70 -20.73
C GLY A 64 14.12 14.56 -20.21
N TYR A 65 14.16 13.41 -20.89
CA TYR A 65 15.09 12.32 -20.56
C TYR A 65 16.53 12.68 -20.95
N LEU A 66 16.74 13.20 -22.16
CA LEU A 66 18.07 13.56 -22.65
C LEU A 66 18.71 14.67 -21.81
N ALA A 67 17.93 15.65 -21.33
CA ALA A 67 18.39 16.73 -20.45
C ALA A 67 18.90 16.24 -19.07
N ILE A 68 18.51 15.04 -18.62
CA ILE A 68 19.06 14.39 -17.42
C ILE A 68 20.05 13.26 -17.74
N GLY A 69 20.52 13.16 -18.99
CA GLY A 69 21.49 12.16 -19.43
C GLY A 69 20.93 10.73 -19.54
N LEU A 70 19.61 10.56 -19.62
CA LEU A 70 18.97 9.25 -19.77
C LEU A 70 18.44 9.06 -21.20
N THR A 71 18.52 7.83 -21.71
CA THR A 71 17.80 7.44 -22.92
C THR A 71 16.30 7.31 -22.62
N PRO A 72 15.41 7.84 -23.48
CA PRO A 72 13.97 7.73 -23.28
C PRO A 72 13.52 6.26 -23.40
N PRO A 73 12.75 5.71 -22.43
CA PRO A 73 12.33 4.31 -22.46
C PRO A 73 11.30 4.06 -23.55
N ALA A 74 11.49 2.98 -24.31
CA ALA A 74 10.60 2.55 -25.40
C ALA A 74 9.26 1.97 -24.88
N ARG A 75 8.41 2.84 -24.32
CA ARG A 75 7.03 2.57 -23.85
C ARG A 75 6.89 1.39 -22.86
N THR A 76 7.90 1.11 -22.04
CA THR A 76 7.78 0.17 -20.93
C THR A 76 7.09 0.81 -19.72
N ASN A 77 6.10 0.11 -19.15
CA ASN A 77 5.38 0.57 -17.97
C ASN A 77 6.16 0.29 -16.67
N THR A 78 7.37 0.85 -16.56
CA THR A 78 8.28 0.64 -15.43
C THR A 78 7.73 1.26 -14.15
N ALA A 79 6.95 0.44 -13.42
CA ALA A 79 6.34 0.80 -12.16
C ALA A 79 7.37 1.38 -11.19
N CYS A 80 7.01 2.52 -10.60
CA CYS A 80 7.85 3.35 -9.73
C CYS A 80 8.61 2.51 -8.69
N ARG A 81 9.95 2.67 -8.63
CA ARG A 81 10.93 1.86 -7.85
C ARG A 81 10.29 1.08 -6.69
N PRO A 82 10.42 -0.26 -6.61
CA PRO A 82 9.67 -1.09 -5.67
C PRO A 82 10.01 -0.74 -4.22
N ASN A 83 9.20 0.14 -3.64
CA ASN A 83 9.23 0.45 -2.22
C ASN A 83 8.83 -0.83 -1.49
N LYS A 84 9.74 -1.41 -0.69
CA LYS A 84 9.49 -2.66 0.04
C LYS A 84 8.21 -2.59 0.89
N LYS A 85 7.81 -1.40 1.38
CA LYS A 85 6.53 -1.18 2.08
C LYS A 85 5.30 -1.30 1.17
N ALA A 86 5.40 -0.85 -0.09
CA ALA A 86 4.34 -1.02 -1.09
C ALA A 86 4.24 -2.48 -1.54
N LEU A 87 5.37 -3.18 -1.68
CA LEU A 87 5.39 -4.62 -1.95
C LEU A 87 4.68 -5.40 -0.82
N VAL A 88 5.02 -5.11 0.45
CA VAL A 88 4.32 -5.65 1.63
C VAL A 88 2.83 -5.33 1.61
N LEU A 89 2.43 -4.10 1.29
CA LEU A 89 1.02 -3.71 1.16
C LEU A 89 0.30 -4.55 0.10
N THR A 90 0.87 -4.69 -1.11
CA THR A 90 0.31 -5.53 -2.19
C THR A 90 0.19 -6.99 -1.79
N LEU A 91 1.14 -7.54 -1.03
CA LEU A 91 1.05 -8.91 -0.48
C LEU A 91 -0.08 -9.04 0.54
N LEU A 92 -0.22 -8.08 1.45
CA LEU A 92 -1.24 -8.09 2.50
C LEU A 92 -2.67 -7.86 1.97
N THR A 93 -2.84 -7.23 0.81
CA THR A 93 -4.16 -7.00 0.18
C THR A 93 -4.71 -8.25 -0.53
N ARG A 94 -3.86 -9.27 -0.82
CA ARG A 94 -4.29 -10.54 -1.45
C ARG A 94 -5.33 -11.27 -0.58
N ASP A 95 -6.15 -12.11 -1.22
CA ASP A 95 -7.22 -12.83 -0.52
C ASP A 95 -6.74 -13.81 0.55
N ASN A 96 -5.63 -14.50 0.27
CA ASN A 96 -4.95 -15.37 1.23
C ASN A 96 -4.08 -14.59 2.26
N GLY A 97 -4.02 -13.25 2.17
CA GLY A 97 -3.08 -12.41 2.89
C GLY A 97 -1.61 -12.76 2.60
N ALA A 98 -0.74 -12.49 3.56
CA ALA A 98 0.66 -12.94 3.54
C ALA A 98 1.16 -13.32 4.94
N THR A 99 1.90 -14.42 5.02
CA THR A 99 2.56 -14.90 6.24
C THR A 99 3.84 -14.13 6.53
N LEU A 100 4.34 -14.23 7.76
CA LEU A 100 5.61 -13.59 8.14
C LEU A 100 6.79 -14.07 7.28
N ALA A 101 6.79 -15.35 6.86
CA ALA A 101 7.83 -15.93 6.01
C ALA A 101 7.78 -15.39 4.56
N GLU A 102 6.60 -15.32 3.95
CA GLU A 102 6.41 -14.71 2.61
C GLU A 102 6.86 -13.24 2.60
N LEU A 103 6.52 -12.48 3.66
CA LEU A 103 6.93 -11.09 3.81
C LEU A 103 8.45 -10.93 3.96
N ILE A 104 9.12 -11.84 4.69
CA ILE A 104 10.59 -11.88 4.80
C ILE A 104 11.21 -12.19 3.43
N ALA A 105 10.79 -13.27 2.78
CA ALA A 105 11.34 -13.71 1.49
C ALA A 105 11.19 -12.64 0.39
N ALA A 106 10.04 -11.97 0.33
CA ALA A 106 9.76 -10.95 -0.68
C ALA A 106 10.37 -9.57 -0.39
N THR A 107 10.97 -9.34 0.79
CA THR A 107 11.60 -8.05 1.14
C THR A 107 13.09 -8.15 1.49
N GLY A 108 13.58 -9.34 1.88
CA GLY A 108 14.90 -9.48 2.49
C GLY A 108 15.02 -8.76 3.85
N TRP A 109 13.92 -8.62 4.59
CA TRP A 109 13.92 -8.04 5.94
C TRP A 109 14.01 -9.13 7.02
N LEU A 110 14.65 -8.81 8.14
CA LEU A 110 14.69 -9.70 9.30
C LEU A 110 13.30 -9.78 9.97
N PRO A 111 13.02 -10.83 10.77
CA PRO A 111 11.71 -11.01 11.40
C PRO A 111 11.25 -9.80 12.25
N HIS A 112 12.17 -9.16 12.98
CA HIS A 112 11.87 -7.99 13.82
C HIS A 112 11.54 -6.74 12.99
N THR A 113 12.26 -6.48 11.88
CA THR A 113 11.96 -5.35 10.99
C THR A 113 10.63 -5.54 10.28
N THR A 114 10.29 -6.78 9.91
CA THR A 114 8.99 -7.13 9.33
C THR A 114 7.84 -6.96 10.35
N ARG A 115 8.03 -7.38 11.61
CA ARG A 115 7.07 -7.11 12.71
C ARG A 115 6.86 -5.61 12.95
N ALA A 116 7.94 -4.81 12.93
CA ALA A 116 7.85 -3.36 13.06
C ALA A 116 7.08 -2.70 11.89
N ALA A 117 7.28 -3.19 10.66
CA ALA A 117 6.52 -2.72 9.49
C ALA A 117 5.02 -3.03 9.61
N LEU A 118 4.64 -4.24 10.03
CA LEU A 118 3.24 -4.63 10.29
C LEU A 118 2.61 -3.77 11.40
N SER A 119 3.35 -3.46 12.47
CA SER A 119 2.90 -2.55 13.52
C SER A 119 2.63 -1.14 12.98
N ARG A 120 3.55 -0.59 12.17
CA ARG A 120 3.41 0.73 11.53
C ARG A 120 2.17 0.80 10.63
N ILE A 121 1.87 -0.28 9.89
CA ILE A 121 0.67 -0.41 9.05
C ILE A 121 -0.61 -0.40 9.90
N ARG A 122 -0.65 -1.18 11.00
CA ARG A 122 -1.78 -1.20 11.93
C ARG A 122 -2.03 0.17 12.58
N SER A 123 -0.97 0.90 12.95
CA SER A 123 -1.09 2.29 13.45
C SER A 123 -1.51 3.29 12.37
N GLY A 124 -1.37 2.96 11.08
CA GLY A 124 -1.77 3.80 9.94
C GLY A 124 -3.26 3.68 9.56
N GLY A 125 -4.12 3.23 10.49
CA GLY A 125 -5.56 3.10 10.26
C GLY A 125 -5.98 1.98 9.30
N GLN A 126 -5.08 1.07 8.93
CA GLN A 126 -5.41 -0.07 8.05
C GLN A 126 -5.93 -1.26 8.88
N PRO A 127 -7.09 -1.87 8.52
CA PRO A 127 -7.67 -2.99 9.24
C PRO A 127 -6.87 -4.28 8.97
N LEU A 128 -5.79 -4.46 9.72
CA LEU A 128 -4.92 -5.62 9.67
C LEU A 128 -5.55 -6.80 10.44
N ALA A 129 -6.29 -7.64 9.73
CA ALA A 129 -6.81 -8.91 10.21
C ALA A 129 -5.69 -9.96 10.30
N LYS A 130 -5.88 -10.94 11.19
CA LYS A 130 -5.13 -12.20 11.21
C LYS A 130 -6.06 -13.30 10.69
N ALA A 131 -5.57 -14.13 9.78
CA ALA A 131 -6.22 -15.36 9.35
C ALA A 131 -5.34 -16.56 9.70
N ALA A 132 -5.97 -17.66 10.11
CA ALA A 132 -5.31 -18.96 10.14
C ALA A 132 -5.26 -19.50 8.70
N ARG A 133 -4.05 -19.77 8.19
CA ARG A 133 -3.87 -20.50 6.92
C ARG A 133 -4.03 -22.01 7.21
N PRO A 134 -4.47 -22.85 6.25
CA PRO A 134 -4.42 -24.31 6.40
C PRO A 134 -3.03 -24.82 6.81
N ASP A 135 -1.96 -24.13 6.40
CA ASP A 135 -0.55 -24.42 6.71
C ASP A 135 -0.15 -24.06 8.17
N ALA A 136 -1.11 -24.09 9.11
CA ALA A 136 -1.03 -23.66 10.52
C ALA A 136 -0.45 -22.25 10.79
N THR A 137 -0.11 -21.50 9.75
CA THR A 137 0.67 -20.26 9.85
C THR A 137 -0.26 -19.05 9.94
N THR A 138 0.09 -18.08 10.80
CA THR A 138 -0.64 -16.80 10.87
C THR A 138 -0.38 -15.97 9.62
N ALA A 139 -1.39 -15.87 8.76
CA ALA A 139 -1.43 -14.91 7.66
C ALA A 139 -1.96 -13.57 8.16
N TYR A 140 -1.36 -12.48 7.68
CA TYR A 140 -1.86 -11.12 7.89
C TYR A 140 -2.56 -10.66 6.61
N ARG A 141 -3.75 -10.06 6.75
CA ARG A 141 -4.50 -9.50 5.62
C ARG A 141 -4.94 -8.08 5.95
N ILE A 142 -4.74 -7.14 5.04
CA ILE A 142 -5.40 -5.84 5.08
C ILE A 142 -6.72 -6.02 4.35
N LEU A 143 -7.83 -5.89 5.06
CA LEU A 143 -9.13 -5.88 4.41
C LEU A 143 -9.25 -4.57 3.61
N PRO A 144 -9.47 -4.58 2.27
CA PRO A 144 -9.95 -3.38 1.61
C PRO A 144 -11.30 -2.98 2.23
N PRO A 145 -11.68 -1.70 2.25
CA PRO A 145 -13.01 -1.27 2.68
C PRO A 145 -14.04 -1.80 1.67
N SER A 146 -14.53 -3.02 1.89
CA SER A 146 -15.40 -3.73 0.96
C SER A 146 -16.71 -2.94 0.77
N PRO A 147 -17.09 -2.58 -0.47
CA PRO A 147 -18.30 -1.82 -0.72
C PRO A 147 -19.58 -2.61 -0.39
N ALA A 148 -19.49 -3.92 -0.15
CA ALA A 148 -20.61 -4.80 0.18
C ALA A 148 -21.26 -4.52 1.55
N ALA A 149 -20.65 -3.72 2.42
CA ALA A 149 -21.09 -3.54 3.81
C ALA A 149 -22.06 -2.35 4.06
N ARG A 150 -22.83 -1.90 3.04
CA ARG A 150 -23.70 -0.68 3.16
C ARG A 150 -25.19 -0.84 2.81
N THR A 151 -25.71 -2.07 2.70
CA THR A 151 -27.15 -2.37 2.52
C THR A 151 -27.40 -3.87 2.84
N ARG A 152 -28.46 -4.35 3.52
CA ARG A 152 -29.70 -3.74 4.07
C ARG A 152 -30.10 -4.36 5.44
N SER A 153 -30.70 -3.52 6.30
CA SER A 153 -31.87 -3.77 7.17
C SER A 153 -32.28 -5.19 7.65
N ARG A 154 -32.15 -5.41 8.98
CA ARG A 154 -33.22 -5.69 9.99
C ARG A 154 -34.30 -6.79 9.72
N ARG A 155 -34.54 -7.63 10.76
CA ARG A 155 -35.63 -8.63 11.00
C ARG A 155 -35.35 -10.06 10.47
N LYS A 156 -35.80 -11.15 11.13
CA LYS A 156 -36.37 -11.36 12.50
C LYS A 156 -36.19 -12.85 12.92
N GLY A 157 -36.16 -13.10 14.24
CA GLY A 157 -36.22 -14.44 14.88
C GLY A 157 -34.98 -14.66 15.74
N GLU A 158 -34.97 -14.54 17.07
CA GLU A 158 -36.06 -14.48 18.07
C GLU A 158 -36.93 -15.74 18.19
N THR A 159 -36.46 -16.66 19.04
CA THR A 159 -37.29 -17.52 19.88
C THR A 159 -36.66 -17.56 21.27
N LEU A 160 -37.39 -17.05 22.28
CA LEU A 160 -37.08 -17.33 23.69
C LEU A 160 -37.56 -18.75 24.02
N THR A 161 -36.79 -19.48 24.82
CA THR A 161 -37.36 -20.50 25.72
C THR A 161 -36.76 -20.32 27.12
N ARG A 162 -37.56 -19.75 28.01
CA ARG A 162 -37.33 -19.74 29.46
C ARG A 162 -37.88 -21.05 30.03
N GLY A 163 -37.15 -21.76 30.88
CA GLY A 163 -37.74 -22.84 31.68
C GLY A 163 -36.76 -23.66 32.52
N ALA A 164 -37.24 -24.00 33.73
CA ALA A 164 -36.82 -25.09 34.62
C ALA A 164 -35.39 -25.11 35.20
N GLU A 165 -35.31 -24.90 36.52
CA GLU A 165 -34.33 -25.57 37.38
C GLU A 165 -34.58 -27.09 37.40
N ALA A 166 -33.52 -27.91 37.56
CA ALA A 166 -33.58 -29.23 38.21
C ALA A 166 -32.16 -29.80 38.47
N GLU A 167 -31.65 -29.64 39.69
CA GLU A 167 -30.97 -30.75 40.37
C GLU A 167 -32.07 -31.72 40.88
N PRO A 168 -31.84 -33.04 41.08
CA PRO A 168 -30.80 -33.50 42.03
C PRO A 168 -30.15 -34.90 41.85
N GLN A 169 -29.00 -35.05 42.53
CA GLN A 169 -28.56 -36.22 43.34
C GLN A 169 -28.10 -37.60 42.77
N ALA A 170 -27.15 -38.15 43.54
CA ALA A 170 -26.80 -39.57 43.82
C ALA A 170 -25.89 -40.34 42.84
N GLY A 171 -24.70 -40.75 43.32
CA GLY A 171 -23.72 -41.56 42.55
C GLY A 171 -22.31 -41.74 43.15
N MET A 172 -22.18 -41.92 44.47
CA MET A 172 -20.92 -42.31 45.16
C MET A 172 -20.69 -43.84 45.15
N PRO A 173 -19.58 -44.43 45.67
CA PRO A 173 -18.23 -43.91 46.00
C PRO A 173 -17.04 -44.81 45.55
N ILE A 174 -15.80 -44.29 45.59
CA ILE A 174 -14.52 -45.00 45.92
C ILE A 174 -13.50 -43.90 46.29
N GLN A 175 -12.88 -43.81 47.49
CA GLN A 175 -11.94 -44.70 48.20
C GLN A 175 -10.67 -45.06 47.40
N ALA A 176 -9.46 -45.14 47.98
CA ALA A 176 -8.88 -44.63 49.25
C ALA A 176 -7.36 -44.93 49.27
N VAL A 177 -6.60 -44.36 50.22
CA VAL A 177 -5.19 -44.73 50.58
C VAL A 177 -4.14 -44.34 49.52
N ALA A 178 -2.87 -44.04 49.87
CA ALA A 178 -2.20 -43.98 51.18
C ALA A 178 -1.48 -42.63 51.37
#